data_AF-A0A6V7R1G0-F1
#
_entry.id   AF-A0A6V7R1G0-F1
#
_cell.length_a   1.000
_cell.length_b   1.000
_cell.length_c   1.000
_cell.angle_alpha   90.00
_cell.angle_beta   90.00
_cell.angle_gamma   90.00
#
_symmetry.space_group_name_H-M   'P 1'
#
loop_
_entity.id
_entity.type
_entity.pdbx_description
1 polymer ?
#
loop_
_entity_poly.entity_id
_entity_poly.type
_entity_poly.pdbx_seq_one_letter_code
_entity_poly.pdbx_strand_id
1 'polypeptide(L)' 'METDLNILKGNLTAYQISEAIGIPIEQAHDLLEQRITIDSLDPVSQKNLKELEKVLFD' A
#
# COMPACT_ATOMS: atom_id res chain seq x y z
N MET A 1 -14.64 -3.48 8.63
CA MET A 1 -14.62 -2.59 7.46
C MET A 1 -13.45 -3.05 6.62
N GLU A 2 -13.71 -3.78 5.53
CA GLU A 2 -12.69 -4.09 4.51
C GLU A 2 -12.14 -2.75 4.03
N THR A 3 -10.89 -2.46 4.35
CA THR A 3 -10.27 -1.19 3.98
C THR A 3 -9.73 -1.36 2.58
N ASP A 4 -10.63 -1.30 1.62
CA ASP A 4 -10.33 -1.38 0.20
C ASP A 4 -9.67 -0.07 -0.23
N LEU A 5 -8.37 0.08 0.07
CA LEU A 5 -7.62 1.30 -0.20
C LEU A 5 -7.56 1.54 -1.72
N ASN A 6 -7.91 2.75 -2.16
CA ASN A 6 -7.94 3.13 -3.57
C ASN A 6 -6.55 3.15 -4.20
N ILE A 7 -5.49 3.34 -3.42
CA ILE A 7 -4.10 3.15 -3.88
C ILE A 7 -3.84 1.72 -4.41
N LEU A 8 -4.56 0.71 -3.92
CA LEU A 8 -4.39 -0.70 -4.34
C LEU A 8 -5.22 -1.05 -5.58
N LYS A 9 -6.11 -0.14 -6.03
CA LYS A 9 -6.98 -0.34 -7.21
C LYS A 9 -6.31 -0.02 -8.54
N GLY A 10 -4.96 -0.02 -8.59
CA GLY A 10 -4.18 0.18 -9.82
C GLY A 10 -3.87 1.64 -10.16
N ASN A 11 -4.09 2.57 -9.23
CA ASN A 11 -3.76 3.99 -9.44
C ASN A 11 -2.26 4.30 -9.23
N LEU A 12 -1.54 3.41 -8.53
CA LEU A 12 -0.11 3.54 -8.26
C LEU A 12 0.65 2.30 -8.72
N THR A 13 1.90 2.51 -9.13
CA THR A 13 2.85 1.44 -9.44
C THR A 13 3.48 0.88 -8.17
N ALA A 14 3.95 -0.38 -8.22
CA ALA A 14 4.68 -1.00 -7.10
C ALA A 14 5.88 -0.17 -6.65
N TYR A 15 6.57 0.48 -7.60
CA TYR A 15 7.68 1.39 -7.30
C TYR A 15 7.23 2.59 -6.46
N GLN A 16 6.13 3.26 -6.83
CA GLN A 16 5.62 4.40 -6.07
C GLN A 16 5.17 4.00 -4.66
N ILE A 17 4.53 2.84 -4.52
CA ILE A 17 4.12 2.32 -3.21
C ILE A 17 5.36 1.99 -2.37
N SER A 18 6.31 1.25 -2.93
CA SER A 18 7.56 0.86 -2.27
C SER A 18 8.30 2.08 -1.70
N GLU A 19 8.49 3.12 -2.49
CA GLU A 19 9.15 4.36 -2.07
C GLU A 19 8.32 5.13 -1.02
N ALA A 20 7.01 5.20 -1.19
CA ALA A 20 6.15 6.00 -0.32
C ALA A 20 5.97 5.40 1.07
N ILE A 21 5.90 4.07 1.18
CA ILE A 21 5.67 3.39 2.47
C ILE A 21 6.91 2.67 3.03
N GLY A 22 8.02 2.69 2.29
CA GLY A 22 9.32 2.16 2.71
C GLY A 22 9.38 0.64 2.78
N ILE A 23 8.73 -0.06 1.85
CA ILE A 23 8.74 -1.53 1.75
C ILE A 23 9.54 -1.99 0.54
N PRO A 24 10.04 -3.24 0.51
CA PRO A 24 10.63 -3.83 -0.68
C PRO A 24 9.66 -3.80 -1.86
N ILE A 25 10.17 -3.56 -3.07
CA ILE A 25 9.36 -3.51 -4.29
C ILE A 25 8.59 -4.82 -4.54
N GLU A 26 9.17 -5.96 -4.14
CA GLU A 26 8.52 -7.29 -4.19
C GLU A 26 7.27 -7.33 -3.31
N GLN A 27 7.34 -6.80 -2.08
CA GLN A 27 6.15 -6.71 -1.21
C GLN A 27 5.12 -5.72 -1.76
N ALA A 28 5.54 -4.63 -2.41
CA ALA A 28 4.63 -3.71 -3.07
C ALA A 28 3.90 -4.38 -4.26
N HIS A 29 4.60 -5.24 -5.01
CA HIS A 29 3.99 -6.09 -6.04
C HIS A 29 2.99 -7.07 -5.41
N ASP A 30 3.38 -7.76 -4.35
CA ASP A 30 2.50 -8.71 -3.67
C ASP A 30 1.25 -8.03 -3.09
N LEU A 31 1.34 -6.77 -2.62
CA LEU A 31 0.18 -5.97 -2.19
C LEU A 31 -0.76 -5.65 -3.36
N LEU A 32 -0.21 -5.21 -4.50
CA LEU A 32 -1.00 -4.88 -5.69
C LEU A 32 -1.64 -6.12 -6.32
N GLU A 33 -0.95 -7.26 -6.29
CA GLU A 33 -1.48 -8.56 -6.72
C GLU A 33 -2.38 -9.22 -5.67
N GLN A 34 -2.63 -8.57 -4.52
CA GLN A 34 -3.42 -9.10 -3.40
C GLN A 34 -2.90 -10.45 -2.87
N ARG A 35 -1.61 -10.75 -3.07
CA ARG A 35 -0.93 -11.93 -2.52
C ARG A 35 -0.65 -11.78 -1.04
N ILE A 36 -0.47 -10.55 -0.58
CA ILE A 36 -0.39 -10.19 0.83
C ILE A 36 -1.42 -9.11 1.17
N THR A 37 -1.81 -9.07 2.44
CA THR A 37 -2.75 -8.08 2.95
C THR A 37 -2.01 -6.95 3.67
N ILE A 38 -2.66 -5.80 3.83
CA ILE A 38 -2.12 -4.67 4.58
C ILE A 38 -1.78 -5.08 6.01
N ASP A 39 -2.59 -5.94 6.63
CA ASP A 39 -2.38 -6.48 7.97
C ASP A 39 -1.09 -7.33 8.10
N SER A 40 -0.55 -7.80 6.97
CA SER A 40 0.72 -8.53 6.92
C SER A 40 1.95 -7.61 6.94
N LEU A 41 1.77 -6.30 6.76
CA LEU A 41 2.85 -5.31 6.81
C LEU A 41 3.15 -4.89 8.24
N ASP A 42 4.37 -4.39 8.47
CA ASP A 42 4.73 -3.77 9.73
C ASP A 42 3.84 -2.55 10.07
N PRO A 43 3.59 -2.26 11.36
CA PRO A 43 2.70 -1.16 11.79
C PRO A 43 3.07 0.21 11.19
N VAL A 44 4.36 0.44 10.95
CA VAL A 44 4.87 1.68 10.33
C VAL A 44 4.42 1.76 8.87
N SER A 45 4.62 0.69 8.10
CA SER A 45 4.20 0.62 6.70
C SER A 45 2.70 0.71 6.54
N GLN A 46 1.93 0.06 7.44
CA GLN A 46 0.46 0.20 7.47
C GLN A 46 0.01 1.64 7.70
N LYS A 47 0.68 2.37 8.62
CA LYS A 47 0.39 3.78 8.87
C LYS A 47 0.71 4.63 7.65
N ASN A 48 1.91 4.48 7.08
CA ASN A 48 2.34 5.22 5.90
C ASN A 48 1.38 5.00 4.72
N LEU A 49 0.92 3.76 4.53
CA LEU A 49 -0.04 3.40 3.50
C LEU A 49 -1.39 4.12 3.68
N LYS A 50 -1.89 4.20 4.92
CA LYS A 50 -3.12 4.94 5.25
C LYS A 50 -2.97 6.46 5.09
N GLU A 51 -1.80 7.00 5.41
CA GLU A 51 -1.52 8.43 5.18
C GLU A 51 -1.41 8.74 3.68
N LEU A 52 -0.76 7.87 2.90
CA LEU A 52 -0.68 7.98 1.45
C LEU A 52 -2.06 7.96 0.78
N GLU A 53 -2.93 7.03 1.21
CA GLU A 53 -4.32 6.97 0.74
C GLU A 53 -5.05 8.31 0.96
N LYS A 54 -4.95 8.88 2.17
CA LYS A 54 -5.58 10.16 2.48
C LYS A 54 -5.03 11.31 1.64
N VAL A 55 -3.71 11.35 1.41
CA VAL A 55 -3.10 12.43 0.63
C VAL A 55 -3.50 12.39 -0.84
N LEU A 56 -3.75 11.21 -1.39
CA LEU A 56 -4.02 11.02 -2.82
C LEU A 56 -5.51 10.95 -3.17
N PHE A 57 -6.37 10.53 -2.24
CA PHE A 57 -7.79 10.23 -2.50
C PHE A 57 -8.78 10.96 -1.58
N ASP A 58 -8.33 11.71 -0.56
CA ASP A 58 -9.15 12.58 0.30
C ASP A 58 -8.97 14.06 -0.11
#